data_AF-A0A7S2ZWA8-F1
#
_entry.id   AF-A0A7S2ZWA8-F1
#
_cell.length_a   1.000
_cell.length_b   1.000
_cell.length_c   1.000
_cell.angle_alpha   90.00
_cell.angle_beta   90.00
_cell.angle_gamma   90.00
#
_symmetry.space_group_name_H-M   'P 1'
#
loop_
_entity.id
_entity.type
_entity.pdbx_description
1 polymer ?
#
loop_
_entity_poly.entity_id
_entity_poly.type
_entity_poly.pdbx_seq_one_letter_code
_entity_poly.pdbx_strand_id
1 'polypeptide(L)'
;MVSDEKEQLSSEAIEAARVACNKYMTKHAGKDAFHMRVRIHPFHVLRINKMLSCAGADRLQTGMRGAFGKPQGTVARVKIGQTLLSVRSRDANKGHVLEALRRAKYKFPGRQKLFISRRWGFTQFDREDYIKLKEQGRIIPDGSHCKLLTNKGPITL
;
A
#
# COMPACT_ATOMS: atom_id res chain seq x y z
N MET A 1 -2.14 -3.68 -6.32
CA MET A 1 -2.11 -4.99 -5.63
C MET A 1 -3.11 -4.97 -4.49
N VAL A 2 -3.91 -6.02 -4.38
CA VAL A 2 -5.06 -6.13 -3.46
C VAL A 2 -4.94 -7.44 -2.68
N SER A 3 -5.28 -7.45 -1.40
CA SER A 3 -5.35 -8.70 -0.62
C SER A 3 -6.67 -9.42 -0.89
N ASP A 4 -6.59 -10.75 -1.05
CA ASP A 4 -7.74 -11.65 -1.19
C ASP A 4 -8.14 -12.29 0.15
N GLU A 5 -7.43 -11.97 1.23
CA GLU A 5 -7.61 -12.58 2.54
C GLU A 5 -7.72 -11.51 3.62
N LYS A 6 -8.31 -11.86 4.77
CA LYS A 6 -8.40 -10.99 5.95
C LYS A 6 -7.25 -11.35 6.88
N GLU A 7 -6.25 -10.47 6.96
CA GLU A 7 -4.98 -10.77 7.62
C GLU A 7 -4.37 -9.53 8.29
N GLN A 8 -3.26 -9.74 9.01
CA GLN A 8 -2.45 -8.68 9.58
C GLN A 8 -1.08 -8.68 8.90
N LEU A 9 -0.73 -7.56 8.27
CA LEU A 9 0.53 -7.41 7.57
C LEU A 9 1.50 -6.61 8.45
N SER A 10 2.66 -7.19 8.75
CA SER A 10 3.67 -6.50 9.58
C SER A 10 4.28 -5.29 8.86
N SER A 11 4.71 -4.30 9.63
CA SER A 11 5.37 -3.11 9.09
C SER A 11 6.66 -3.47 8.35
N GLU A 12 7.37 -4.49 8.81
CA GLU A 12 8.58 -5.01 8.17
C GLU A 12 8.26 -5.67 6.81
N ALA A 13 7.17 -6.44 6.72
CA ALA A 13 6.71 -7.03 5.46
C ALA A 13 6.31 -5.95 4.44
N ILE A 14 5.63 -4.89 4.91
CA ILE A 14 5.26 -3.73 4.08
C ILE A 14 6.51 -3.05 3.53
N GLU A 15 7.54 -2.84 4.36
CA GLU A 15 8.79 -2.22 3.93
C GLU A 15 9.58 -3.12 2.97
N ALA A 16 9.68 -4.42 3.24
CA ALA A 16 10.31 -5.37 2.34
C ALA A 16 9.64 -5.39 0.96
N ALA A 17 8.31 -5.36 0.92
CA ALA A 17 7.53 -5.27 -0.32
C ALA A 17 7.79 -3.96 -1.07
N ARG A 18 7.84 -2.83 -0.35
CA ARG A 18 8.16 -1.51 -0.91
C ARG A 18 9.54 -1.49 -1.54
N VAL A 19 10.55 -1.97 -0.83
CA VAL A 19 11.94 -2.06 -1.34
C VAL A 19 12.03 -2.97 -2.56
N ALA A 20 11.40 -4.14 -2.53
CA ALA A 20 11.39 -5.08 -3.65
C ALA A 20 10.79 -4.47 -4.92
N CYS A 21 9.64 -3.78 -4.79
CA CYS A 21 8.99 -3.10 -5.90
C CYS A 21 9.85 -1.93 -6.42
N ASN A 22 10.36 -1.09 -5.52
CA ASN A 22 11.16 0.08 -5.89
C ASN A 22 12.47 -0.30 -6.59
N LYS A 23 13.20 -1.29 -6.06
CA LYS A 23 14.48 -1.73 -6.63
C LYS A 23 14.33 -2.25 -8.06
N TYR A 24 13.28 -3.03 -8.32
CA TYR A 24 13.01 -3.55 -9.66
C TYR A 24 12.62 -2.42 -10.63
N MET A 25 11.70 -1.56 -10.22
CA MET A 25 11.22 -0.46 -11.06
C MET A 25 12.34 0.54 -11.40
N THR A 26 13.15 0.94 -10.43
CA THR A 26 14.28 1.85 -10.66
C THR A 26 15.30 1.26 -11.63
N LYS A 27 15.55 -0.05 -11.57
CA LYS A 27 16.51 -0.72 -12.47
C LYS A 27 15.99 -0.83 -13.92
N HIS A 28 14.71 -1.13 -14.10
CA HIS A 28 14.17 -1.48 -15.43
C HIS A 28 13.40 -0.36 -16.11
N ALA A 29 12.69 0.48 -15.36
CA ALA A 29 11.90 1.59 -15.90
C ALA A 29 12.57 2.96 -15.66
N GLY A 30 13.48 3.06 -14.69
CA GLY A 30 14.07 4.33 -14.23
C GLY A 30 13.32 4.94 -13.04
N LYS A 31 14.03 5.73 -12.23
CA LYS A 31 13.54 6.29 -10.95
C LYS A 31 12.30 7.18 -11.13
N ASP A 32 12.28 8.01 -12.17
CA ASP A 32 11.22 9.01 -12.38
C ASP A 32 10.07 8.49 -13.26
N ALA A 33 10.13 7.22 -13.68
CA ALA A 33 9.17 6.64 -14.60
C ALA A 33 7.89 6.11 -13.91
N PHE A 34 7.85 6.14 -12.57
CA PHE A 34 6.74 5.62 -11.78
C PHE A 34 6.53 6.39 -10.48
N HIS A 35 5.31 6.32 -9.96
CA HIS A 35 4.94 6.79 -8.63
C HIS A 35 4.28 5.62 -7.90
N MET A 36 4.95 5.11 -6.86
CA MET A 36 4.42 4.06 -5.99
C MET A 36 3.87 4.68 -4.70
N ARG A 37 2.72 4.17 -4.24
CA ARG A 37 2.10 4.52 -2.97
C ARG A 37 1.74 3.26 -2.20
N VAL A 38 2.21 3.17 -0.96
CA VAL A 38 1.68 2.22 0.02
C VAL A 38 0.36 2.77 0.54
N ARG A 39 -0.73 1.99 0.39
CA ARG A 39 -2.09 2.42 0.74
C ARG A 39 -2.47 2.04 2.18
N ILE A 40 -1.81 1.03 2.72
CA ILE A 40 -2.01 0.55 4.09
C ILE A 40 -1.00 1.17 5.05
N HIS A 41 -1.43 1.40 6.29
CA HIS A 41 -0.59 1.97 7.34
C HIS A 41 -0.68 1.10 8.60
N PRO A 42 0.45 0.73 9.22
CA PRO A 42 0.47 -0.19 10.36
C PRO A 42 0.20 0.54 11.68
N PHE A 43 -1.07 0.80 11.98
CA PHE A 43 -1.48 1.47 13.22
C PHE A 43 -1.76 0.52 14.38
N HIS A 44 -1.98 -0.77 14.11
CA HIS A 44 -2.27 -1.73 15.17
C HIS A 44 -0.98 -2.22 15.81
N VAL A 45 -0.88 -2.14 17.14
CA VAL A 45 0.31 -2.54 17.89
C VAL A 45 0.12 -3.97 18.40
N LEU A 46 1.05 -4.86 18.07
CA LEU A 46 1.09 -6.21 18.63
C LEU A 46 1.69 -6.18 20.04
N ARG A 47 1.33 -7.17 20.86
CA ARG A 47 1.86 -7.31 22.22
C ARG A 47 2.47 -8.68 22.39
N ILE A 48 3.56 -8.74 23.17
CA ILE A 48 4.26 -9.97 23.50
C ILE A 48 4.42 -10.09 25.02
N ASN A 49 4.03 -11.24 25.56
CA ASN A 49 4.43 -11.67 26.90
C ASN A 49 5.77 -12.41 26.76
N LYS A 50 6.90 -11.73 26.99
CA LYS A 50 8.23 -12.28 26.73
C LYS A 50 8.54 -13.38 27.75
N MET A 51 8.84 -14.57 27.26
CA MET A 51 9.29 -15.71 28.06
C MET A 51 10.82 -15.74 28.09
N LEU A 52 11.40 -16.19 29.21
CA LEU A 52 12.84 -16.39 29.35
C LEU A 52 13.21 -17.73 28.72
N SER A 53 14.13 -17.72 27.76
CA SER A 53 14.58 -18.94 27.07
C SER A 53 15.87 -19.54 27.66
N CYS A 54 16.28 -19.13 28.85
CA CYS A 54 17.51 -19.61 29.52
C CYS A 54 17.25 -20.80 30.46
N ALA A 55 18.31 -21.56 30.77
CA ALA A 55 18.23 -22.66 31.72
C ALA A 55 17.80 -22.13 33.11
N GLY A 56 16.82 -22.79 33.73
CA GLY A 56 16.24 -22.34 35.00
C GLY A 56 15.24 -21.19 34.88
N ALA A 57 14.72 -20.88 33.68
CA ALA A 57 13.72 -19.83 33.46
C ALA A 57 12.51 -19.91 34.39
N ASP A 58 12.07 -21.12 34.75
CA ASP A 58 10.93 -21.35 35.64
C ASP A 58 11.12 -20.75 37.04
N ARG A 59 12.37 -20.59 37.49
CA ARG A 59 12.68 -19.96 38.80
C ARG A 59 12.54 -18.45 38.78
N LEU A 60 12.70 -17.82 37.62
CA LEU A 60 12.77 -16.36 37.46
C LEU A 60 11.52 -15.78 36.79
N GLN A 61 10.78 -16.59 36.05
CA GLN A 61 9.62 -16.16 35.31
C GLN A 61 8.33 -16.38 36.11
N THR A 62 7.36 -15.47 35.98
CA THR A 62 6.03 -15.60 36.60
C THR A 62 5.06 -16.46 35.78
N GLY A 63 5.55 -17.20 34.77
CA GLY A 63 4.71 -17.94 33.82
C GLY A 63 3.65 -17.05 33.17
N MET A 64 2.37 -17.43 33.33
CA MET A 64 1.21 -16.69 32.81
C MET A 64 0.55 -15.75 33.83
N ARG A 65 1.10 -15.62 35.05
CA ARG A 65 0.62 -14.63 36.02
C ARG A 65 0.99 -13.23 35.54
N GLY A 66 0.00 -12.36 35.34
CA GLY A 66 0.21 -11.02 34.80
C GLY A 66 0.55 -10.99 33.30
N ALA A 67 0.03 -11.93 32.50
CA ALA A 67 0.39 -12.16 31.10
C ALA A 67 0.05 -11.03 30.08
N PHE A 68 -0.36 -9.85 30.52
CA PHE A 68 -0.60 -8.74 29.60
C PHE A 68 0.72 -8.28 28.98
N GLY A 69 0.85 -8.52 27.67
CA GLY A 69 2.10 -8.30 26.96
C GLY A 69 2.47 -6.81 26.83
N LYS A 70 3.77 -6.57 26.64
CA LYS A 70 4.28 -5.24 26.27
C LYS A 70 4.17 -5.04 24.75
N PRO A 71 3.97 -3.80 24.26
CA PRO A 71 4.04 -3.49 22.84
C PRO A 71 5.30 -4.04 22.15
N GLN A 72 5.12 -4.73 21.03
CA GLN A 72 6.20 -5.27 20.20
C GLN A 72 5.75 -5.35 18.75
N GLY A 73 6.23 -4.43 17.91
CA GLY A 73 5.91 -4.37 16.49
C GLY A 73 4.54 -3.75 16.18
N THR A 74 4.37 -3.38 14.91
CA THR A 74 3.15 -2.78 14.38
C THR A 74 2.70 -3.51 13.12
N VAL A 75 1.39 -3.59 12.94
CA VAL A 75 0.75 -4.29 11.82
C VAL A 75 -0.37 -3.47 11.22
N ALA A 76 -0.57 -3.63 9.93
CA ALA A 76 -1.74 -3.14 9.21
C ALA A 76 -2.81 -4.23 9.19
N ARG A 77 -4.02 -3.91 9.65
CA ARG A 77 -5.18 -4.81 9.54
C ARG A 77 -5.80 -4.65 8.17
N VAL A 78 -5.90 -5.74 7.41
CA VAL A 78 -6.33 -5.73 6.02
C VAL A 78 -7.63 -6.53 5.87
N LYS A 79 -8.54 -6.01 5.04
CA LYS A 79 -9.77 -6.70 4.63
C LYS A 79 -9.60 -7.31 3.23
N ILE A 80 -10.40 -8.32 2.92
CA ILE A 80 -10.53 -8.86 1.57
C ILE A 80 -10.93 -7.73 0.61
N GLY A 81 -10.26 -7.63 -0.54
CA GLY A 81 -10.49 -6.57 -1.53
C GLY A 81 -9.79 -5.23 -1.22
N GLN A 82 -9.09 -5.11 -0.09
CA GLN A 82 -8.39 -3.87 0.25
C GLN A 82 -7.08 -3.72 -0.55
N THR A 83 -6.86 -2.54 -1.12
CA THR A 83 -5.64 -2.23 -1.89
C THR A 83 -4.45 -2.03 -0.95
N LEU A 84 -3.35 -2.74 -1.21
CA LEU A 84 -2.10 -2.71 -0.43
C LEU A 84 -1.10 -1.71 -1.02
N LEU A 85 -0.73 -1.94 -2.28
CA LEU A 85 0.23 -1.14 -3.04
C LEU A 85 -0.44 -0.65 -4.32
N SER A 86 -0.24 0.62 -4.65
CA SER A 86 -0.66 1.23 -5.91
C SER A 86 0.56 1.81 -6.62
N VAL A 87 0.70 1.54 -7.92
CA VAL A 87 1.76 2.10 -8.75
C VAL A 87 1.12 2.78 -9.96
N ARG A 88 1.49 4.03 -10.20
CA ARG A 88 1.13 4.80 -11.39
C ARG A 88 2.38 4.93 -12.25
N SER A 89 2.30 4.54 -13.52
CA SER A 89 3.38 4.69 -14.50
C SER A 89 2.78 5.01 -15.88
N ARG A 90 3.64 5.29 -16.85
CA ARG A 90 3.25 5.28 -18.26
C ARG A 90 2.88 3.85 -18.71
N ASP A 91 2.03 3.73 -19.71
CA ASP A 91 1.54 2.44 -20.21
C ASP A 91 2.65 1.57 -20.80
N ALA A 92 3.72 2.17 -21.34
CA ALA A 92 4.92 1.46 -21.80
C ALA A 92 5.57 0.60 -20.71
N ASN A 93 5.48 1.01 -19.43
CA ASN A 93 6.09 0.32 -18.30
C ASN A 93 5.17 -0.72 -17.64
N LYS A 94 3.99 -1.00 -18.22
CA LYS A 94 2.99 -1.91 -17.65
C LYS A 94 3.57 -3.29 -17.29
N GLY A 95 4.36 -3.89 -18.18
CA GLY A 95 4.98 -5.20 -17.95
C GLY A 95 5.91 -5.19 -16.73
N HIS A 96 6.75 -4.17 -16.62
CA HIS A 96 7.65 -4.01 -15.48
C HIS A 96 6.91 -3.76 -14.16
N VAL A 97 5.82 -3.00 -14.16
CA VAL A 97 5.00 -2.78 -12.96
C VAL A 97 4.38 -4.07 -12.46
N LEU A 98 3.83 -4.90 -13.36
CA LEU A 98 3.25 -6.18 -12.99
C LEU A 98 4.29 -7.12 -12.38
N GLU A 99 5.48 -7.19 -12.96
CA GLU A 99 6.58 -7.99 -12.43
C GLU A 99 7.10 -7.46 -11.08
N ALA A 100 7.21 -6.13 -10.92
CA ALA A 100 7.58 -5.51 -9.65
C ALA A 100 6.59 -5.85 -8.53
N LEU A 101 5.29 -5.77 -8.83
CA LEU A 101 4.24 -6.11 -7.87
C LEU A 101 4.17 -7.62 -7.61
N ARG A 102 4.48 -8.48 -8.59
CA ARG A 102 4.62 -9.93 -8.39
C ARG A 102 5.77 -10.23 -7.43
N ARG A 103 6.90 -9.52 -7.54
CA ARG A 103 8.02 -9.66 -6.59
C ARG A 103 7.67 -9.17 -5.19
N ALA A 104 6.94 -8.05 -5.09
CA ALA A 104 6.46 -7.52 -3.82
C ALA A 104 5.45 -8.46 -3.15
N LYS A 105 4.61 -9.15 -3.93
CA LYS A 105 3.65 -10.14 -3.44
C LYS A 105 4.31 -11.23 -2.57
N TYR A 106 5.50 -11.73 -2.94
CA TYR A 106 6.21 -12.74 -2.14
C TYR A 106 6.68 -12.26 -0.76
N LYS A 107 6.58 -10.95 -0.47
CA LYS A 107 6.92 -10.39 0.85
C LYS A 107 5.72 -10.34 1.78
N PHE A 108 4.52 -10.60 1.28
CA PHE A 108 3.31 -10.67 2.08
C PHE A 108 2.88 -12.13 2.32
N PRO A 109 2.36 -12.44 3.52
CA PRO A 109 1.63 -13.70 3.75
C PRO A 109 0.34 -13.72 2.93
N GLY A 110 -0.25 -14.91 2.73
CA GLY A 110 -1.55 -15.05 2.07
C GLY A 110 -1.55 -14.83 0.55
N ARG A 111 -2.74 -14.62 -0.02
CA ARG A 111 -2.96 -14.46 -1.46
C ARG A 111 -3.21 -13.01 -1.85
N GLN A 112 -2.28 -12.42 -2.60
CA GLN A 112 -2.49 -11.11 -3.24
C GLN A 112 -2.81 -11.25 -4.73
N LYS A 113 -3.77 -10.44 -5.18
CA LYS A 113 -4.16 -10.31 -6.58
C LYS A 113 -3.63 -9.00 -7.17
N LEU A 114 -3.23 -9.06 -8.44
CA LEU A 114 -2.80 -7.91 -9.21
C LEU A 114 -3.93 -7.48 -10.13
N PHE A 115 -4.28 -6.20 -10.08
CA PHE A 115 -5.32 -5.59 -10.90
C PHE A 115 -4.75 -4.39 -11.62
N ILE A 116 -5.16 -4.22 -12.88
CA ILE A 116 -4.94 -2.99 -13.65
C ILE A 116 -6.19 -2.14 -13.46
N SER A 117 -6.01 -0.94 -12.91
CA SER A 117 -7.13 -0.02 -12.69
C SER A 117 -7.61 0.57 -14.02
N ARG A 118 -8.93 0.73 -14.17
CA ARG A 118 -9.56 1.49 -15.26
C ARG A 118 -9.41 3.01 -15.08
N ARG A 119 -9.00 3.45 -13.89
CA ARG A 119 -8.83 4.85 -13.52
C ARG A 119 -7.57 5.48 -14.09
N TRP A 120 -7.58 6.80 -14.22
CA TRP A 120 -6.40 7.59 -14.59
C TRP A 120 -5.42 7.71 -13.42
N GLY A 121 -4.61 6.67 -13.20
CA GLY A 121 -3.59 6.66 -12.15
C GLY A 121 -4.20 6.64 -10.74
N PHE A 122 -4.01 7.71 -9.97
CA PHE A 122 -4.49 7.83 -8.58
C PHE A 122 -5.75 8.70 -8.43
N THR A 123 -6.36 9.08 -9.55
CA THR A 123 -7.62 9.83 -9.56
C THR A 123 -8.81 8.90 -9.31
N GLN A 124 -10.00 9.50 -9.21
CA GLN A 124 -11.26 8.78 -9.08
C GLN A 124 -11.92 8.52 -10.44
N PHE A 125 -11.46 9.19 -11.49
CA PHE A 125 -12.03 9.15 -12.85
C PHE A 125 -11.48 7.98 -13.65
N ASP A 126 -12.33 7.39 -14.49
CA ASP A 126 -11.90 6.46 -15.52
C ASP A 126 -11.09 7.17 -16.61
N ARG A 127 -10.27 6.42 -17.35
CA ARG A 127 -9.36 6.99 -18.36
C ARG A 127 -10.11 7.81 -19.42
N GLU A 128 -11.24 7.30 -19.90
CA GLU A 128 -12.08 7.96 -20.91
C GLU A 128 -12.67 9.27 -20.38
N ASP A 129 -13.26 9.23 -19.18
CA ASP A 129 -13.87 10.41 -18.56
C ASP A 129 -12.84 11.49 -18.24
N TYR A 130 -11.64 11.09 -17.81
CA TYR A 130 -10.57 12.02 -17.55
C TYR A 130 -10.15 12.79 -18.82
N ILE A 131 -10.08 12.13 -19.97
CA ILE A 131 -9.76 12.78 -21.25
C ILE A 131 -10.87 13.77 -21.63
N LYS A 132 -12.13 13.35 -21.58
CA LYS A 132 -13.29 14.23 -21.88
C LYS A 132 -13.33 15.46 -20.97
N LEU A 133 -13.17 15.27 -19.65
CA LEU A 133 -13.17 16.37 -18.69
C LEU A 133 -11.98 17.31 -18.87
N LYS A 134 -10.84 16.79 -19.34
CA LYS A 134 -9.65 17.59 -19.67
C LYS A 134 -9.87 18.40 -20.94
N GLU A 135 -10.46 17.82 -21.98
CA GLU A 135 -10.83 18.53 -23.22
C GLU A 135 -11.85 19.64 -22.97
N GLN A 136 -12.80 19.41 -22.05
CA GLN A 136 -13.75 20.42 -21.60
C GLN A 136 -13.15 21.51 -20.68
N GLY A 137 -11.86 21.43 -20.36
CA GLY A 137 -11.20 22.40 -19.46
C GLY A 137 -11.67 22.32 -18.00
N ARG A 138 -12.33 21.24 -17.59
CA ARG A 138 -12.89 21.07 -16.23
C ARG A 138 -11.90 20.49 -15.23
N ILE A 139 -10.75 19.99 -15.68
CA ILE A 139 -9.72 19.42 -14.82
C ILE A 139 -8.71 20.51 -14.46
N ILE A 140 -8.66 20.87 -13.18
CA ILE A 140 -7.67 21.80 -12.64
C ILE A 140 -6.50 20.98 -12.08
N PRO A 141 -5.26 21.19 -12.55
CA PRO A 141 -4.09 20.49 -12.03
C PRO A 141 -3.82 20.91 -10.57
N ASP A 142 -3.55 19.93 -9.69
CA ASP A 142 -3.23 20.14 -8.27
C ASP A 142 -2.02 19.27 -7.88
N GLY A 143 -0.87 19.62 -8.45
CA GLY A 143 0.40 18.91 -8.26
C GLY A 143 0.32 17.44 -8.71
N SER A 144 0.30 16.51 -7.75
CA SER A 144 0.27 15.07 -8.05
C SER A 144 -1.14 14.51 -8.33
N HIS A 145 -2.16 15.33 -8.06
CA HIS A 145 -3.59 15.05 -8.22
C HIS A 145 -4.27 16.10 -9.10
N CYS A 146 -5.59 16.02 -9.23
CA CYS A 146 -6.40 16.98 -9.95
C CYS A 146 -7.68 17.30 -9.19
N LYS A 147 -8.15 18.54 -9.31
CA LYS A 147 -9.47 18.98 -8.87
C LYS A 147 -10.41 19.03 -10.05
N LEU A 148 -11.69 18.73 -9.80
CA LEU A 148 -12.75 18.90 -10.79
C LEU A 148 -13.40 20.26 -10.58
N LEU A 149 -13.54 21.03 -11.65
CA LEU A 149 -14.33 22.25 -11.66
C LEU A 149 -15.81 21.85 -11.55
N THR A 150 -16.35 21.98 -10.34
CA THR A 150 -17.75 21.71 -10.05
C THR A 150 -18.62 22.91 -10.40
N ASN A 151 -19.90 22.66 -10.75
CA ASN A 151 -20.88 23.72 -11.00
C ASN A 151 -21.40 24.37 -9.70
N LYS A 152 -20.71 24.16 -8.59
CA LYS A 152 -21.06 24.65 -7.25
C LYS A 152 -19.88 25.43 -6.70
N GLY A 153 -20.14 26.60 -6.14
CA GLY A 153 -19.15 27.53 -5.59
C GLY A 153 -19.57 28.98 -5.80
N PRO A 154 -18.89 29.94 -5.16
CA PRO A 154 -19.13 31.36 -5.40
C PRO A 154 -18.76 31.71 -6.86
N ILE A 155 -19.73 32.28 -7.58
CA ILE A 155 -19.48 32.85 -8.91
C ILE A 155 -19.09 34.30 -8.66
N THR A 156 -17.82 34.62 -8.84
CA THR A 156 -17.39 36.02 -8.93
C THR A 156 -17.91 36.57 -10.26
N LEU A 157 -18.90 37.46 -10.17
CA LEU A 157 -19.43 38.24 -11.30
C LEU A 157 -18.36 39.17 -11.87
#